data_AF-A0A8J2WT77-F1
#
_entry.id   AF-A0A8J2WT77-F1
#
_cell.length_a   1.000
_cell.length_b   1.000
_cell.length_c   1.000
_cell.angle_alpha   90.00
_cell.angle_beta   90.00
_cell.angle_gamma   90.00
#
_symmetry.space_group_name_H-M   'P 1'
#
loop_
_entity.id
_entity.type
_entity.pdbx_description
1 polymer ?
#
loop_
_entity_poly.entity_id
_entity_poly.type
_entity_poly.pdbx_seq_one_letter_code
_entity_poly.pdbx_strand_id
1 'polypeptide(L)'
;MFGMFTAAQVFNQPIGGWNVSKVTDMTKTFDRALAFNQTLADWRVDKVTRMYQMFVEASSFNHPLSAWSVDKVTTMYEMFKG
;
A
#
# COMPACT_ATOMS: atom_id res chain seq x y z
N MET A 1 0.97 -3.43 -8.99
CA MET A 1 0.49 -4.31 -7.91
C MET A 1 -1.02 -4.11 -7.69
N PHE A 2 -1.79 -3.96 -8.76
CA PHE A 2 -3.22 -3.73 -8.69
C PHE A 2 -3.90 -4.90 -7.96
N GLY A 3 -4.56 -4.62 -6.85
CA GLY A 3 -5.38 -5.58 -6.09
C GLY A 3 -4.67 -6.82 -5.54
N MET A 4 -3.33 -6.81 -5.43
CA MET A 4 -2.55 -8.03 -5.14
C MET A 4 -2.95 -8.76 -3.84
N PHE A 5 -3.31 -8.02 -2.78
CA PHE A 5 -3.76 -8.55 -1.49
C PHE A 5 -5.17 -8.05 -1.13
N THR A 6 -6.00 -7.74 -2.13
CA THR A 6 -7.38 -7.35 -1.89
C THR A 6 -8.13 -8.48 -1.17
N ALA A 7 -8.81 -8.15 -0.08
CA ALA A 7 -9.52 -9.07 0.81
C ALA A 7 -8.68 -10.23 1.36
N ALA A 8 -7.35 -10.10 1.37
CA ALA A 8 -6.46 -11.05 2.03
C ALA A 8 -6.48 -10.82 3.55
N GLN A 9 -7.63 -11.08 4.17
CA GLN A 9 -7.96 -10.65 5.54
C GLN A 9 -6.93 -11.10 6.59
N VAL A 10 -6.29 -12.25 6.40
CA VAL A 10 -5.31 -12.84 7.34
C VAL A 10 -3.85 -12.64 6.91
N PHE A 11 -3.59 -11.95 5.80
CA PHE A 11 -2.24 -11.77 5.29
C PHE A 11 -1.47 -10.75 6.14
N ASN A 12 -0.32 -11.17 6.69
CA ASN A 12 0.57 -10.34 7.49
C ASN A 12 2.04 -10.78 7.35
N GLN A 13 2.44 -11.18 6.14
CA GLN A 13 3.80 -11.68 5.89
C GLN A 13 4.79 -10.52 5.65
N PRO A 14 6.07 -10.66 6.04
CA PRO A 14 7.06 -9.60 5.88
C PRO A 14 7.37 -9.36 4.40
N ILE A 15 6.95 -8.19 3.89
CA ILE A 15 7.16 -7.76 2.50
C ILE A 15 7.91 -6.42 2.40
N GLY A 16 8.43 -5.90 3.52
CA GLY A 16 9.18 -4.64 3.54
C GLY A 16 10.40 -4.63 2.61
N GLY A 17 11.03 -5.79 2.39
CA GLY A 17 12.19 -5.95 1.49
C GLY A 17 11.86 -6.10 0.00
N TRP A 18 10.59 -5.96 -0.42
CA TRP A 18 10.22 -6.11 -1.82
C TRP A 18 10.72 -4.94 -2.68
N ASN A 19 11.31 -5.27 -3.83
CA ASN A 19 11.67 -4.25 -4.81
C ASN A 19 10.44 -3.81 -5.63
N VAL A 20 9.79 -2.74 -5.18
CA VAL A 20 8.62 -2.13 -5.87
C VAL A 20 9.00 -0.98 -6.80
N SER A 21 10.29 -0.80 -7.09
CA SER A 21 10.81 0.42 -7.70
C SER A 21 10.50 0.65 -9.19
N LYS A 22 9.78 -0.30 -9.80
CA LYS A 22 9.23 -0.22 -11.15
C LYS A 22 7.70 -0.18 -11.16
N VAL A 23 7.06 -0.27 -10.00
CA VAL A 23 5.61 -0.27 -9.87
C VAL A 23 5.09 1.14 -10.13
N THR A 24 4.07 1.23 -10.99
CA THR A 24 3.37 2.48 -11.31
C THR A 24 1.95 2.52 -10.72
N ASP A 25 1.38 1.37 -10.37
CA ASP A 25 0.00 1.25 -9.89
C ASP A 25 -0.06 0.36 -8.63
N MET A 26 -0.47 0.96 -7.51
CA MET A 26 -0.70 0.32 -6.21
C MET A 26 -2.18 0.40 -5.79
N THR A 27 -3.08 0.56 -6.76
CA THR A 27 -4.52 0.60 -6.51
C THR A 27 -4.97 -0.67 -5.79
N LYS A 28 -5.71 -0.49 -4.67
CA LYS A 28 -6.30 -1.58 -3.88
C LYS A 28 -5.34 -2.65 -3.37
N THR A 29 -4.02 -2.40 -3.34
CA THR A 29 -3.04 -3.45 -3.03
C THR A 29 -3.33 -4.15 -1.71
N PHE A 30 -3.80 -3.44 -0.67
CA PHE A 30 -4.18 -3.97 0.64
C PHE A 30 -5.64 -3.64 1.03
N ASP A 31 -6.52 -3.39 0.05
CA ASP A 31 -7.97 -3.20 0.28
C ASP A 31 -8.51 -4.40 1.10
N ARG A 32 -9.09 -4.16 2.28
CA ARG A 32 -9.62 -5.16 3.20
C ARG A 32 -8.62 -6.22 3.68
N ALA A 33 -7.32 -5.91 3.68
CA ALA A 33 -6.28 -6.74 4.29
C ALA A 33 -6.24 -6.51 5.82
N LEU A 34 -7.30 -6.95 6.51
CA LEU A 34 -7.59 -6.61 7.91
C LEU A 34 -6.42 -6.83 8.88
N ALA A 35 -5.67 -7.92 8.73
CA ALA A 35 -4.57 -8.29 9.61
C ALA A 35 -3.19 -7.72 9.19
N PHE A 36 -3.10 -7.02 8.07
CA PHE A 36 -1.83 -6.54 7.55
C PHE A 36 -1.26 -5.42 8.42
N ASN A 37 -0.09 -5.66 9.03
CA ASN A 37 0.57 -4.69 9.92
C ASN A 37 2.10 -4.78 9.83
N GLN A 38 2.64 -4.87 8.61
CA GLN A 38 4.08 -4.85 8.36
C GLN A 38 4.54 -3.47 7.92
N THR A 39 5.77 -3.10 8.31
CA THR A 39 6.39 -1.85 7.83
C THR A 39 6.67 -1.91 6.32
N LEU A 40 6.43 -0.77 5.66
CA LEU A 40 6.69 -0.55 4.23
C LEU A 40 7.62 0.65 4.00
N ALA A 41 8.35 1.09 5.03
CA ALA A 41 9.19 2.29 4.99
C ALA A 41 10.25 2.25 3.89
N ASP A 42 10.78 1.07 3.58
CA ASP A 42 11.86 0.87 2.59
C ASP A 42 11.35 0.80 1.14
N TRP A 43 10.04 0.83 0.91
CA TRP A 43 9.48 0.79 -0.43
C TRP A 43 9.80 2.05 -1.21
N ARG A 44 10.51 1.89 -2.33
CA ARG A 44 10.77 2.99 -3.27
C ARG A 44 9.57 3.19 -4.20
N VAL A 45 8.71 4.15 -3.86
CA VAL A 45 7.45 4.44 -4.57
C VAL A 45 7.53 5.63 -5.54
N ASP A 46 8.73 6.10 -5.88
CA ASP A 46 9.01 7.30 -6.70
C ASP A 46 8.45 7.25 -8.14
N LYS A 47 7.92 6.10 -8.57
CA LYS A 47 7.29 5.89 -9.89
C LYS A 47 5.80 5.61 -9.82
N VAL A 48 5.23 5.47 -8.62
CA VAL A 48 3.81 5.17 -8.44
C VAL A 48 3.00 6.41 -8.84
N THR A 49 1.99 6.19 -9.66
CA THR A 49 1.04 7.22 -10.09
C THR A 49 -0.36 7.00 -9.50
N ARG A 50 -0.70 5.78 -9.09
CA ARG A 50 -2.01 5.45 -8.49
C ARG A 50 -1.86 4.72 -7.17
N MET A 51 -2.50 5.26 -6.13
CA MET A 51 -2.64 4.66 -4.79
C MET A 51 -4.10 4.63 -4.33
N TYR A 52 -5.05 4.69 -5.28
CA TYR A 52 -6.49 4.63 -5.01
C TYR A 52 -6.84 3.42 -4.14
N GLN A 53 -7.50 3.66 -3.01
CA GLN A 53 -7.96 2.63 -2.08
C GLN A 53 -6.88 1.64 -1.59
N MET A 54 -5.60 2.01 -1.56
CA MET A 54 -4.51 1.08 -1.27
C MET A 54 -4.64 0.37 0.09
N PHE A 55 -5.12 1.05 1.12
CA PHE A 55 -5.32 0.55 2.49
C PHE A 55 -6.77 0.74 2.98
N VAL A 56 -7.76 0.72 2.08
CA VAL A 56 -9.17 0.78 2.49
C VAL A 56 -9.48 -0.37 3.45
N GLU A 57 -10.09 -0.06 4.58
CA GLU A 57 -10.47 -1.03 5.62
C GLU A 57 -9.29 -1.90 6.12
N ALA A 58 -8.03 -1.54 5.86
CA ALA A 58 -6.85 -2.23 6.38
C ALA A 58 -6.59 -1.83 7.84
N SER A 59 -7.53 -2.17 8.72
CA SER A 59 -7.67 -1.63 10.08
C SER A 59 -6.46 -1.86 11.01
N SER A 60 -5.67 -2.91 10.78
CA SER A 60 -4.47 -3.17 11.59
C SER A 60 -3.23 -2.37 11.15
N PHE A 61 -3.23 -1.76 9.95
CA PHE A 61 -2.05 -1.09 9.43
C PHE A 61 -1.81 0.25 10.15
N ASN A 62 -0.70 0.35 10.89
CA ASN A 62 -0.34 1.55 11.64
C ASN A 62 1.17 1.83 11.64
N HIS A 63 1.77 1.86 10.45
CA HIS A 63 3.20 2.17 10.27
C HIS A 63 3.39 3.48 9.52
N PRO A 64 4.42 4.28 9.86
CA PRO A 64 4.69 5.52 9.17
C PRO A 64 5.08 5.28 7.70
N LEU A 65 4.59 6.15 6.82
CA LEU A 65 4.92 6.18 5.39
C LEU A 65 5.66 7.47 4.99
N SER A 66 6.24 8.18 5.96
CA SER A 66 6.87 9.49 5.75
C SER A 66 8.09 9.48 4.81
N ALA A 67 8.68 8.30 4.56
CA ALA A 67 9.79 8.14 3.62
C ALA A 67 9.35 8.07 2.15
N TRP A 68 8.05 7.92 1.88
CA TRP A 68 7.54 7.79 0.52
C TRP A 68 7.52 9.14 -0.21
N SER A 69 8.29 9.26 -1.29
CA SER A 69 8.11 10.35 -2.26
C SER A 69 6.89 10.05 -3.13
N VAL A 70 5.86 10.89 -2.98
CA VAL A 70 4.55 10.74 -3.64
C VAL A 70 4.31 11.79 -4.74
N ASP A 71 5.38 12.45 -5.20
CA ASP A 71 5.31 13.59 -6.13
C ASP A 71 4.67 13.26 -7.49
N LYS A 72 4.65 11.97 -7.87
CA LYS A 72 4.04 11.48 -9.12
C LYS A 72 2.64 10.89 -8.94
N VAL A 73 2.14 10.80 -7.71
CA VAL A 73 0.84 10.20 -7.46
C VAL A 73 -0.26 11.16 -7.90
N THR A 74 -1.12 10.71 -8.80
CA THR A 74 -2.26 11.48 -9.31
C THR A 74 -3.58 11.08 -8.66
N THR A 75 -3.65 9.90 -8.02
CA THR A 75 -4.84 9.44 -7.30
C THR A 75 -4.51 8.80 -5.95
N MET A 76 -5.10 9.33 -4.88
CA MET A 76 -5.03 8.80 -3.50
C MET A 76 -6.41 8.72 -2.82
N TYR A 77 -7.50 8.82 -3.58
CA TYR A 77 -8.84 8.82 -3.00
C TYR A 77 -9.05 7.58 -2.15
N GLU A 78 -9.63 7.78 -0.97
CA GLU A 78 -9.96 6.73 -0.01
C GLU A 78 -8.76 5.84 0.38
N MET A 79 -7.50 6.28 0.21
CA MET A 79 -6.31 5.45 0.48
C MET A 79 -6.35 4.78 1.86
N PHE A 80 -6.86 5.48 2.89
CA PHE A 80 -6.99 5.01 4.28
C PHE A 80 -8.43 5.06 4.80
N LYS A 81 -9.44 5.00 3.93
CA LYS A 81 -10.84 5.02 4.39
C LYS A 81 -11.14 3.73 5.16
N GLY A 82 -11.72 3.86 6.36
CA GLY A 82 -12.08 2.74 7.23
C GLY A 82 -12.54 3.25 8.60
#